data_AF-A0A222GCL8-F1
#
_entry.id   AF-A0A222GCL8-F1
#
_cell.length_a   1.000
_cell.length_b   1.000
_cell.length_c   1.000
_cell.angle_alpha   90.00
_cell.angle_beta   90.00
_cell.angle_gamma   90.00
#
_symmetry.space_group_name_H-M   'P 1'
#
loop_
_entity.id
_entity.type
_entity.pdbx_description
1 polymer ?
#
loop_
_entity_poly.entity_id
_entity_poly.type
_entity_poly.pdbx_seq_one_letter_code
_entity_poly.pdbx_strand_id
1 'polypeptide(L)' 'MTTEIEISGAVFKCKTDEDIFYQRLSEVKGIEKIITNDSRQLVSVSNINKNQAISDIVAICDMWHATMDTK' A
#
# COMPACT_ATOMS: atom_id res chain seq x y z
N MET A 1 -3.80 5.22 17.65
CA MET A 1 -2.60 4.45 17.30
C MET A 1 -2.75 3.96 15.87
N THR A 2 -1.68 4.10 15.08
CA THR A 2 -1.60 3.66 13.69
C THR A 2 -0.61 2.50 13.59
N THR A 3 -0.74 1.68 12.55
CA THR A 3 0.28 0.70 12.15
C THR A 3 0.97 1.22 10.90
N GLU A 4 2.30 1.22 10.89
CA GLU A 4 3.08 1.61 9.72
C GLU A 4 3.43 0.37 8.88
N ILE A 5 3.22 0.49 7.58
CA ILE A 5 3.45 -0.58 6.62
C ILE A 5 4.35 -0.03 5.52
N GLU A 6 5.47 -0.68 5.28
CA GLU A 6 6.35 -0.39 4.15
C GLU A 6 6.00 -1.34 3.01
N ILE A 7 5.70 -0.78 1.84
CA ILE A 7 5.53 -1.51 0.59
C ILE A 7 6.72 -1.21 -0.30
N SER A 8 7.30 -2.23 -0.93
CA SER A 8 8.45 -2.09 -1.80
C SER A 8 8.49 -3.17 -2.89
N GLY A 9 9.31 -2.97 -3.92
CA GLY A 9 9.52 -3.98 -4.96
C GLY A 9 8.37 -4.14 -5.96
N ALA A 10 7.40 -3.22 -5.97
CA ALA A 10 6.37 -3.19 -7.00
C ALA A 10 7.00 -2.99 -8.39
N VAL A 11 6.66 -3.85 -9.35
CA VAL A 11 7.16 -3.78 -10.72
C VAL A 11 6.06 -3.23 -11.63
N PHE A 12 6.24 -2.01 -12.12
CA PHE A 12 5.29 -1.35 -13.01
C PHE A 12 5.68 -1.51 -14.48
N LYS A 13 4.72 -1.89 -15.32
CA LYS A 13 4.96 -2.04 -16.77
C LYS A 13 4.97 -0.70 -17.51
N CYS A 14 4.27 0.28 -16.99
CA CYS A 14 4.18 1.64 -17.54
C CYS A 14 3.71 2.62 -16.47
N LYS A 15 3.76 3.92 -16.77
CA LYS A 15 3.28 4.97 -15.85
C LYS A 15 1.80 4.80 -15.47
N THR A 16 0.96 4.38 -16.42
CA THR A 16 -0.46 4.13 -16.15
C THR A 16 -0.65 2.99 -15.14
N ASP A 17 0.18 1.95 -15.20
CA ASP A 17 0.13 0.83 -14.26
C ASP A 17 0.54 1.26 -12.84
N GLU A 18 1.57 2.11 -12.75
CA GLU A 18 1.98 2.77 -11.51
C GLU A 18 0.86 3.68 -10.94
N ASP A 19 0.22 4.50 -11.77
CA ASP A 19 -0.89 5.36 -11.37
C ASP A 19 -2.07 4.53 -10.82
N ILE A 20 -2.38 3.39 -11.46
CA ILE A 20 -3.43 2.47 -10.99
C ILE A 20 -3.07 1.89 -9.63
N PHE A 21 -1.81 1.48 -9.41
CA PHE A 21 -1.37 0.96 -8.11
C PHE A 21 -1.57 1.99 -6.99
N TYR A 22 -1.15 3.23 -7.21
CA TYR A 22 -1.32 4.30 -6.21
C TYR A 22 -2.79 4.66 -5.99
N GLN A 23 -3.60 4.68 -7.05
CA GLN A 23 -5.03 4.89 -6.93
C GLN A 23 -5.67 3.80 -6.06
N ARG A 24 -5.37 2.53 -6.32
CA ARG A 24 -5.87 1.39 -5.55
C ARG A 24 -5.48 1.47 -4.08
N LEU A 25 -4.23 1.82 -3.78
CA LEU A 25 -3.80 2.06 -2.40
C LEU A 25 -4.61 3.19 -1.76
N SER A 26 -4.81 4.31 -2.45
CA SER A 26 -5.58 5.43 -1.89
C SER A 26 -7.05 5.11 -1.59
N GLU A 27 -7.61 4.10 -2.27
CA GLU A 27 -8.99 3.64 -2.10
C GLU A 27 -9.14 2.66 -0.92
N VAL A 28 -8.05 2.16 -0.33
CA VAL A 28 -8.12 1.22 0.80
C VAL A 28 -8.67 1.92 2.04
N LYS A 29 -9.79 1.39 2.53
CA LYS A 29 -10.48 1.94 3.70
C LYS A 29 -9.65 1.74 4.96
N GLY A 30 -9.32 2.84 5.63
CA GLY A 30 -8.57 2.82 6.89
C GLY A 30 -7.11 3.18 6.75
N ILE A 31 -6.61 3.42 5.54
CA ILE A 31 -5.37 4.17 5.33
C ILE A 31 -5.61 5.62 5.71
N GLU A 32 -4.73 6.17 6.54
CA GLU A 32 -4.76 7.57 6.97
C GLU A 32 -3.72 8.40 6.22
N LYS A 33 -2.61 7.78 5.81
CA LYS A 33 -1.50 8.46 5.16
C LYS A 33 -0.75 7.52 4.23
N ILE A 34 -0.32 8.04 3.09
CA ILE A 34 0.60 7.38 2.16
C ILE A 34 1.74 8.35 1.88
N ILE A 35 2.98 7.90 2.05
CA ILE A 35 4.19 8.63 1.67
C ILE A 35 4.91 7.79 0.62
N THR A 36 4.98 8.30 -0.60
CA THR A 36 5.77 7.69 -1.67
C THR A 36 7.19 8.24 -1.61
N ASN A 37 8.17 7.34 -1.56
CA ASN A 37 9.58 7.69 -1.49
C ASN A 37 10.36 6.77 -2.45
N ASP A 38 10.76 7.33 -3.60
CA ASP A 38 11.32 6.58 -4.73
C ASP A 38 10.48 5.33 -5.07
N SER A 39 11.05 4.14 -4.88
CA SER A 39 10.44 2.84 -5.20
C SER A 39 9.69 2.21 -4.01
N ARG A 40 9.42 2.98 -2.95
CA ARG A 40 8.78 2.50 -1.72
C ARG A 40 7.60 3.37 -1.33
N GLN A 41 6.65 2.76 -0.64
CA GLN A 41 5.44 3.42 -0.15
C GLN A 41 5.31 3.13 1.33
N LEU A 42 5.31 4.17 2.15
CA LEU A 42 5.03 4.06 3.58
C LEU A 42 3.56 4.40 3.80
N VAL A 43 2.81 3.42 4.31
CA VAL A 43 1.38 3.49 4.52
C VAL A 43 1.09 3.47 6.01
N SER A 44 0.36 4.46 6.50
CA SER A 44 -0.14 4.48 7.88
C SER A 44 -1.60 4.03 7.91
N VAL A 45 -1.89 2.97 8.66
CA VAL A 45 -3.21 2.36 8.77
C VAL A 45 -3.80 2.61 10.16
N SER A 46 -5.05 3.08 10.20
CA SER A 46 -5.84 3.25 11.42
C SER A 46 -6.14 1.90 12.09
N ASN A 47 -6.18 1.86 13.42
CA ASN A 47 -6.49 0.62 14.13
C ASN A 47 -7.97 0.17 13.97
N ILE A 48 -8.86 1.06 13.54
CA ILE A 48 -10.31 0.80 13.43
C ILE A 48 -10.61 -0.19 12.30
N ASN A 49 -9.90 -0.08 11.17
CA ASN A 49 -10.08 -0.95 10.00
C ASN A 49 -8.82 -1.76 9.70
N LYS A 50 -7.91 -1.92 10.68
CA LYS A 50 -6.57 -2.48 10.49
C LYS A 50 -6.57 -3.81 9.73
N ASN A 51 -7.36 -4.78 10.18
CA ASN A 51 -7.34 -6.12 9.58
C ASN A 51 -7.83 -6.11 8.13
N GLN A 52 -8.86 -5.32 7.83
CA GLN A 52 -9.37 -5.18 6.46
C GLN A 52 -8.36 -4.45 5.58
N ALA A 53 -7.82 -3.33 6.06
CA ALA A 53 -6.82 -2.55 5.33
C ALA A 53 -5.55 -3.37 5.04
N ILE A 54 -5.06 -4.16 5.99
CA ILE A 54 -3.93 -5.07 5.75
C ILE A 54 -4.29 -6.11 4.68
N SER A 55 -5.47 -6.73 4.75
CA SER A 55 -5.92 -7.68 3.74
C SER A 55 -5.99 -7.07 2.34
N ASP A 56 -6.51 -5.85 2.23
CA ASP A 56 -6.63 -5.14 0.96
C ASP A 56 -5.26 -4.73 0.42
N ILE A 57 -4.35 -4.26 1.29
CA ILE A 57 -2.97 -3.94 0.93
C ILE A 57 -2.23 -5.20 0.45
N VAL A 58 -2.40 -6.34 1.11
CA VAL A 58 -1.81 -7.62 0.67
C VAL A 58 -2.32 -8.00 -0.73
N ALA A 59 -3.63 -7.90 -0.97
CA ALA A 59 -4.19 -8.20 -2.28
C ALA A 59 -3.65 -7.27 -3.39
N ILE A 60 -3.45 -5.99 -3.08
CA ILE A 60 -2.79 -5.04 -3.99
C ILE A 60 -1.33 -5.45 -4.20
N CYS A 61 -0.57 -5.75 -3.15
CA CYS A 61 0.83 -6.18 -3.28
C CYS A 61 0.97 -7.43 -4.16
N ASP A 62 0.08 -8.42 -4.00
CA ASP A 62 0.08 -9.64 -4.80
C ASP A 62 -0.13 -9.37 -6.31
N MET A 63 -0.95 -8.38 -6.67
CA MET A 63 -1.20 -8.01 -8.07
C MET A 63 0.03 -7.41 -8.76
N TRP A 64 0.87 -6.68 -8.02
CA TRP A 64 2.09 -6.02 -8.55
C TRP A 64 3.39 -6.71 -8.13
N HIS A 65 3.31 -7.92 -7.54
CA HIS A 65 4.43 -8.66 -6.97
C HIS A 65 5.27 -7.81 -5.98
N ALA A 66 4.62 -6.90 -5.27
CA ALA A 66 5.23 -6.07 -4.25
C ALA A 66 5.37 -6.84 -2.93
N THR A 67 6.34 -6.44 -2.11
CA THR A 67 6.55 -6.96 -0.76
C THR A 67 6.02 -5.96 0.26
N MET A 68 5.41 -6.48 1.32
CA MET A 68 4.87 -5.72 2.44
C MET A 68 5.58 -6.10 3.74
N ASP A 69 6.08 -5.10 4.47
CA ASP A 69 6.68 -5.24 5.80
C ASP A 69 5.96 -4.34 6.80
N THR A 70 5.55 -4.90 7.94
CA THR A 70 4.98 -4.12 9.06
C THR A 70 6.10 -3.63 9.98
N LYS A 71 6.14 -2.32 10.26
CA LYS A 71 7.06 -1.73 11.23
C LYS A 71 6.40 -1.47 12.58
#